data_AF-A0A535XTU4-F1
#
_entry.id   AF-A0A535XTU4-F1
#
_cell.length_a   1.000
_cell.length_b   1.000
_cell.length_c   1.000
_cell.angle_alpha   90.00
_cell.angle_beta   90.00
_cell.angle_gamma   90.00
#
_symmetry.space_group_name_H-M   'P 1'
#
loop_
_entity.id
_entity.type
_entity.pdbx_description
1 polymer ?
#
loop_
_entity_poly.entity_id
_entity_poly.type
_entity_poly.pdbx_seq_one_letter_code
_entity_poly.pdbx_strand_id
1 'polypeptide(L)' 'MTDELVIQRVAVTFVGRPPARQVARAQGVSDVEVDGRLLRCLVHGSFQPFLEALRGYEVINITSIPTPERGD' A
#
# COMPACT_ATOMS: atom_id res chain seq x y z
N MET A 1 -10.79 22.27 1.64
CA MET A 1 -9.49 22.04 0.98
C MET A 1 -9.51 20.56 0.64
N THR A 2 -10.00 20.24 -0.55
CA THR A 2 -10.04 18.85 -1.02
C THR A 2 -8.62 18.55 -1.42
N ASP A 3 -7.85 17.98 -0.49
CA ASP A 3 -6.52 17.45 -0.80
C ASP A 3 -6.75 16.44 -1.92
N GLU A 4 -6.33 16.80 -3.13
CA GLU A 4 -6.16 15.90 -4.27
C GLU A 4 -5.12 14.87 -3.81
N LEU A 5 -5.60 13.88 -3.04
CA LEU A 5 -4.78 12.95 -2.29
C LEU A 5 -4.00 12.14 -3.30
N VAL A 6 -2.72 12.47 -3.45
CA VAL A 6 -1.82 11.76 -4.34
C VAL A 6 -1.97 10.25 -4.10
N ILE A 7 -2.52 9.56 -5.09
CA ILE A 7 -2.69 8.12 -5.04
C ILE A 7 -1.34 7.50 -5.43
N GLN A 8 -0.86 6.58 -4.61
CA GLN A 8 0.38 5.87 -4.82
C GLN A 8 0.09 4.39 -4.98
N ARG A 9 0.51 3.80 -6.10
CA ARG A 9 0.49 2.35 -6.27
C ARG A 9 1.72 1.76 -5.61
N VAL A 10 1.50 0.97 -4.58
CA VAL A 10 2.54 0.36 -3.77
C VAL A 10 2.59 -1.14 -4.03
N ALA A 11 3.78 -1.66 -4.25
CA ALA A 11 4.06 -3.09 -4.34
C ALA A 11 5.08 -3.46 -3.25
N VAL A 12 4.77 -4.47 -2.46
CA VAL A 12 5.63 -4.95 -1.38
C VAL A 12 5.85 -6.44 -1.51
N THR A 13 7.11 -6.85 -1.54
CA THR A 13 7.50 -8.26 -1.51
C THR A 13 7.92 -8.65 -0.10
N PHE A 14 7.33 -9.71 0.43
CA PHE A 14 7.61 -10.22 1.78
C PHE A 14 8.46 -11.49 1.72
N VAL A 15 9.15 -11.78 2.83
CA VAL A 15 9.82 -13.09 2.99
C VAL A 15 8.80 -14.21 3.10
N GLY A 16 7.72 -13.96 3.84
CA GLY A 16 6.62 -14.88 4.08
C GLY A 16 5.29 -14.43 3.46
N ARG A 17 4.19 -14.91 4.04
CA ARG A 17 2.85 -14.52 3.61
C ARG A 17 2.55 -13.06 4.00
N PRO A 18 2.10 -12.21 3.07
CA PRO A 18 1.84 -10.80 3.35
C PRO A 18 0.64 -10.59 4.30
N PRO A 19 0.65 -9.52 5.11
CA PRO A 19 -0.42 -9.17 6.04
C PRO A 19 -1.64 -8.50 5.37
N ALA A 20 -2.21 -9.14 4.35
CA ALA A 20 -3.29 -8.58 3.52
C ALA A 20 -4.45 -7.98 4.34
N ARG A 21 -4.87 -8.68 5.40
CA ARG A 21 -5.99 -8.26 6.25
C ARG A 21 -5.65 -7.05 7.14
N GLN A 22 -4.41 -6.90 7.59
CA GLN A 22 -4.00 -5.70 8.35
C GLN A 22 -3.88 -4.52 7.40
N VAL A 23 -3.27 -4.72 6.24
CA VAL A 23 -3.11 -3.68 5.21
C VAL A 23 -4.46 -3.17 4.71
N ALA A 24 -5.43 -4.04 4.44
CA ALA A 24 -6.78 -3.65 4.03
C ALA A 24 -7.58 -2.89 5.11
N ARG A 25 -7.13 -2.90 6.37
CA ARG A 25 -7.74 -2.15 7.48
C ARG A 25 -7.02 -0.85 7.77
N ALA A 26 -5.86 -0.61 7.16
CA ALA A 26 -5.10 0.61 7.35
C ALA A 26 -5.85 1.79 6.71
N GLN A 27 -5.85 2.93 7.41
CA GLN A 27 -6.48 4.14 6.90
C GLN A 27 -5.76 4.62 5.64
N GLY A 28 -6.52 4.99 4.61
CA GLY A 28 -5.97 5.45 3.34
C GLY A 28 -5.44 4.33 2.45
N VAL A 29 -5.70 3.05 2.76
CA VAL A 29 -5.31 1.92 1.91
C VAL A 29 -6.53 1.32 1.22
N SER A 30 -6.40 1.03 -0.07
CA SER A 30 -7.43 0.39 -0.89
C SER A 30 -6.80 -0.55 -1.93
N ASP A 31 -7.64 -1.27 -2.68
CA ASP A 31 -7.22 -2.17 -3.78
C ASP A 31 -6.13 -3.18 -3.37
N VAL A 32 -6.32 -3.80 -2.20
CA VAL A 32 -5.32 -4.73 -1.64
C VAL A 32 -5.43 -6.09 -2.35
N GLU A 33 -4.41 -6.40 -3.13
CA GLU A 33 -4.24 -7.67 -3.82
C GLU A 33 -3.04 -8.42 -3.28
N VAL A 34 -3.11 -9.75 -3.25
CA VAL A 34 -1.98 -10.61 -2.90
C VAL A 34 -1.76 -11.65 -3.98
N ASP A 35 -0.52 -11.71 -4.45
CA ASP A 35 -0.02 -12.74 -5.35
C ASP A 35 1.21 -13.42 -4.72
N GLY A 36 0.96 -14.56 -4.06
CA GLY A 36 1.97 -15.30 -3.32
C GLY A 36 2.59 -14.47 -2.18
N ARG A 37 3.81 -13.96 -2.41
CA ARG A 37 4.58 -13.12 -1.47
C ARG A 37 4.54 -11.63 -1.80
N LEU A 38 3.92 -11.27 -2.93
CA LEU A 38 3.74 -9.90 -3.35
C LEU A 38 2.38 -9.39 -2.88
N LEU A 39 2.36 -8.23 -2.22
CA LEU A 39 1.17 -7.45 -1.94
C LEU A 39 1.17 -6.21 -2.81
N ARG A 40 0.05 -5.91 -3.46
CA ARG A 40 -0.18 -4.65 -4.18
C ARG A 40 -1.33 -3.92 -3.52
N CYS A 41 -1.21 -2.60 -3.40
CA CYS A 41 -2.28 -1.76 -2.88
C CYS A 41 -2.16 -0.33 -3.38
N LEU A 42 -3.23 0.43 -3.22
CA LEU A 42 -3.24 1.88 -3.39
C LEU A 42 -3.20 2.55 -2.03
N VAL A 43 -2.27 3.49 -1.85
CA VAL A 43 -2.16 4.36 -0.67
C VAL A 43 -2.60 5.77 -1.07
N HIS A 44 -3.53 6.32 -0.30
CA HIS A 44 -4.12 7.64 -0.46
C HIS A 44 -3.56 8.54 0.64
N GLY A 45 -2.77 9.54 0.25
CA GLY A 45 -2.14 10.45 1.22
C GLY A 45 -0.94 9.84 1.94
N SER A 46 -0.98 9.84 3.28
CA SER A 46 0.19 9.45 4.10
C SER A 46 0.43 7.94 4.12
N PHE A 47 1.71 7.55 4.07
CA PHE A 47 2.15 6.16 4.20
C PHE A 47 2.15 5.64 5.65
N GLN A 48 1.97 6.50 6.65
CA GLN A 48 2.13 6.09 8.05
C GLN A 48 1.21 4.93 8.46
N PRO A 49 -0.12 4.97 8.20
CA PRO A 49 -1.00 3.84 8.56
C PRO A 49 -0.64 2.56 7.81
N PHE A 50 -0.17 2.69 6.58
CA PHE A 50 0.29 1.57 5.77
C PHE A 50 1.54 0.92 6.39
N LEU A 51 2.55 1.70 6.75
CA LEU A 51 3.78 1.19 7.37
C LEU A 51 3.51 0.56 8.74
N GLU A 52 2.59 1.12 9.53
CA GLU A 52 2.14 0.53 10.78
C GLU A 52 1.51 -0.85 10.57
N ALA A 53 0.72 -1.03 9.51
CA ALA A 53 0.15 -2.33 9.14
C ALA A 53 1.18 -3.35 8.64
N LEU A 54 2.38 -2.91 8.25
CA LEU A 54 3.50 -3.81 7.91
C LEU A 54 4.34 -4.19 9.14
N ARG A 55 4.11 -3.55 10.29
CA ARG A 55 4.93 -3.74 11.48
C ARG A 55 4.94 -5.22 11.92
N GLY A 56 6.13 -5.75 12.12
CA GLY A 56 6.34 -7.15 12.50
C GLY A 56 6.40 -8.13 11.33
N TYR A 57 6.29 -7.65 10.09
CA TYR A 57 6.49 -8.46 8.88
C TYR A 57 7.81 -8.08 8.21
N GLU A 58 8.56 -9.09 7.81
CA GLU A 58 9.82 -8.88 7.11
C GLU A 58 9.57 -8.64 5.61
N VAL A 59 10.09 -7.52 5.13
CA VAL A 59 9.90 -7.00 3.77
C VAL A 59 11.23 -7.07 3.01
N ILE A 60 11.18 -7.64 1.81
CA ILE A 60 12.32 -7.75 0.88
C ILE A 60 12.43 -6.50 0.01
N ASN A 61 11.31 -6.00 -0.49
CA ASN A 61 11.29 -4.86 -1.40
C ASN A 61 9.99 -4.06 -1.24
N ILE A 62 10.09 -2.73 -1.35
CA ILE A 62 8.96 -1.80 -1.39
C ILE A 62 9.15 -0.91 -2.62
N THR A 63 8.13 -0.82 -3.46
CA THR A 63 8.11 0.08 -4.62
C THR A 63 6.85 0.91 -4.56
N SER A 64 6.99 2.23 -4.69
CA SER A 64 5.88 3.17 -4.78
C SER A 64 5.95 3.90 -6.10
N ILE A 65 4.84 3.92 -6.83
CA ILE A 65 4.71 4.63 -8.10
C ILE A 65 3.54 5.59 -7.95
N PRO A 66 3.75 6.92 -8.13
CA PRO A 66 2.63 7.84 -8.21
C PRO A 66 1.72 7.41 -9.36
N THR A 67 0.45 7.17 -9.06
CA THR A 67 -0.54 7.10 -10.14
C THR A 67 -0.82 8.53 -10.57
N PRO A 68 -0.55 8.91 -11.83
CA PRO A 68 -0.97 10.21 -12.30
C PRO A 68 -2.48 10.27 -12.14
N GLU A 69 -2.98 11.23 -11.37
CA GLU A 69 -4.38 11.56 -11.41
C GLU A 69 -4.67 11.90 -12.86
N ARG A 70 -5.47 11.06 -13.51
CA ARG A 70 -5.95 11.33 -14.85
C ARG A 70 -6.96 12.46 -14.67
N GLY A 71 -6.46 13.70 -14.64
CA GLY A 71 -7.30 14.87 -14.77
C GLY A 71 -8.07 14.73 -16.08
N ASP A 72 -9.39 14.60 -15.95
CA ASP A 72 -10.34 14.80 -17.04
C ASP A 72 -10.53 16.31 -17.24
#